data_AF-A0A7C9W064-F1
#
_entry.id   AF-A0A7C9W064-F1
#
_cell.length_a   1.000
_cell.length_b   1.000
_cell.length_c   1.000
_cell.angle_alpha   90.00
_cell.angle_beta   90.00
_cell.angle_gamma   90.00
#
_symmetry.space_group_name_H-M   'P 1'
#
loop_
_entity.id
_entity.type
_entity.pdbx_description
1 polymer ?
#
loop_
_entity_poly.entity_id
_entity_poly.type
_entity_poly.pdbx_seq_one_letter_code
_entity_poly.pdbx_strand_id
1 'polypeptide(L)'
;MTVSFDERGLGNENIDYTLTADATAVFACINGGGNHPQAANKETINSEVSATGSFEAKNGRVRASLTTGTPSAGGFACPRGQRLVLASVTYTDILLTDTTNGVSTSVPGTSRTFFAV
;
A
#
# COMPACT_ATOMS: atom_id res chain seq x y z
N MET A 1 1.50 2.34 1.45
CA MET A 1 0.46 3.36 1.76
C MET A 1 0.27 3.47 3.26
N THR A 2 -0.03 4.64 3.80
CA THR A 2 -0.32 4.82 5.24
C THR A 2 -1.73 5.35 5.43
N VAL A 3 -2.51 4.74 6.32
CA VAL A 3 -3.83 5.19 6.76
C VAL A 3 -3.75 5.59 8.22
N SER A 4 -4.09 6.84 8.52
CA SER A 4 -4.22 7.36 9.89
C SER A 4 -5.69 7.44 10.27
N PHE A 5 -6.01 7.02 11.49
CA PHE A 5 -7.39 6.93 11.95
C PHE A 5 -7.55 7.34 13.42
N ASP A 6 -8.78 7.70 13.77
CA ASP A 6 -9.22 8.16 15.09
C ASP A 6 -10.55 7.50 15.42
N GLU A 7 -10.52 6.37 16.12
CA GLU A 7 -11.71 5.66 16.55
C GLU A 7 -12.08 6.04 17.97
N ARG A 8 -13.38 6.22 18.22
CA ARG A 8 -13.94 6.64 19.51
C ARG A 8 -15.15 5.78 19.86
N GLY A 9 -15.48 5.75 21.14
CA GLY A 9 -16.60 4.93 21.65
C GLY A 9 -16.17 3.52 22.04
N LEU A 10 -14.87 3.32 22.22
CA LEU A 10 -14.28 2.05 22.64
C LEU A 10 -14.31 1.90 24.16
N GLY A 11 -14.01 0.69 24.63
CA GLY A 11 -13.68 0.43 26.04
C GLY A 11 -12.24 0.86 26.39
N ASN A 12 -11.69 0.26 27.44
CA ASN A 12 -10.28 0.40 27.83
C ASN A 12 -9.57 -0.96 27.67
N GLU A 13 -9.44 -1.39 26.43
CA GLU A 13 -8.79 -2.65 26.05
C GLU A 13 -7.95 -2.46 24.78
N ASN A 14 -7.20 -3.50 24.40
CA ASN A 14 -6.50 -3.50 23.12
C ASN A 14 -7.49 -3.78 21.99
N ILE A 15 -7.38 -2.99 20.93
CA ILE A 15 -8.17 -3.13 19.71
C ILE A 15 -7.25 -3.54 18.56
N ASP A 16 -7.64 -4.60 17.86
CA ASP A 16 -6.90 -5.16 16.75
C ASP A 16 -7.47 -4.65 15.43
N TYR A 17 -6.59 -4.14 14.58
CA TYR A 17 -6.95 -3.59 13.28
C TYR A 17 -6.27 -4.35 12.15
N THR A 18 -6.99 -4.49 11.04
CA THR A 18 -6.49 -4.97 9.76
C THR A 18 -6.77 -3.94 8.69
N LEU A 19 -5.74 -3.54 7.95
CA LEU A 19 -5.82 -2.71 6.76
C LEU A 19 -5.52 -3.58 5.54
N THR A 20 -6.42 -3.65 4.57
CA THR A 20 -6.21 -4.31 3.27
C THR A 20 -6.38 -3.33 2.13
N ALA A 21 -5.78 -3.65 0.98
CA ALA A 21 -6.00 -2.93 -0.28
C ALA A 21 -5.58 -3.81 -1.47
N ASP A 22 -6.26 -3.64 -2.59
CA ASP A 22 -5.81 -4.14 -3.88
C ASP A 22 -4.77 -3.17 -4.45
N ALA A 23 -3.52 -3.64 -4.62
CA ALA A 23 -2.43 -2.84 -5.11
C ALA A 23 -2.03 -3.24 -6.53
N THR A 24 -1.96 -2.25 -7.42
CA THR A 24 -1.39 -2.37 -8.77
C THR A 24 -0.09 -1.58 -8.83
N ALA A 25 1.04 -2.26 -8.99
CA ALA A 25 2.36 -1.64 -9.14
C ALA A 25 2.86 -1.81 -10.57
N VAL A 26 3.30 -0.72 -11.19
CA VAL A 26 4.01 -0.76 -12.47
C VAL A 26 5.49 -0.59 -12.20
N PHE A 27 6.27 -1.62 -12.50
CA PHE A 27 7.72 -1.57 -12.51
C PHE A 27 8.23 -1.26 -13.90
N ALA A 28 9.36 -0.57 -13.99
CA ALA A 28 9.98 -0.25 -15.26
C ALA A 28 11.51 -0.28 -15.19
N CYS A 29 12.14 -0.52 -16.34
CA CYS A 29 13.57 -0.39 -16.53
C CYS A 29 13.91 0.94 -17.19
N ILE A 30 14.75 1.73 -16.52
CA ILE A 30 15.16 3.06 -16.96
C ILE A 30 16.67 3.08 -17.20
N ASN A 31 17.11 3.66 -18.32
CA ASN A 31 18.53 3.80 -18.62
C ASN A 31 19.17 5.00 -17.87
N GLY A 32 20.50 5.13 -17.91
CA GLY A 32 21.22 6.22 -17.24
C GLY A 32 20.81 7.64 -17.68
N GLY A 33 20.15 7.79 -18.83
CA GLY A 33 19.62 9.06 -19.33
C GLY A 33 18.17 9.35 -18.94
N GLY A 34 17.54 8.52 -18.08
CA GLY A 34 16.14 8.71 -17.67
C GLY A 34 15.11 8.30 -18.72
N ASN A 35 15.54 7.74 -19.86
CA ASN A 35 14.67 7.31 -20.94
C ASN A 35 14.27 5.84 -20.75
N HIS A 36 13.06 5.51 -21.22
CA HIS A 36 12.54 4.15 -21.29
C HIS A 36 11.95 3.95 -22.71
N PRO A 37 12.47 3.01 -23.53
CA PRO A 37 12.09 2.97 -24.95
C PRO A 37 10.96 2.00 -25.32
N GLN A 38 10.53 1.06 -24.48
CA GLN A 38 9.70 -0.08 -24.93
C GLN A 38 8.79 -0.69 -23.85
N ALA A 39 7.61 -1.19 -24.26
CA ALA A 39 6.64 -1.86 -23.37
C ALA A 39 7.21 -3.10 -22.68
N ALA A 40 8.11 -3.84 -23.33
CA ALA A 40 8.82 -4.99 -22.74
C ALA A 40 9.72 -4.62 -21.54
N ASN A 41 9.99 -3.33 -21.33
CA ASN A 41 10.75 -2.83 -20.18
C ASN A 41 9.86 -2.42 -19.01
N LYS A 42 8.61 -2.92 -18.96
CA LYS A 42 7.68 -2.70 -17.85
C LYS A 42 7.01 -3.99 -17.46
N GLU A 43 6.65 -4.08 -16.18
CA GLU A 43 5.84 -5.16 -15.65
C GLU A 43 4.79 -4.60 -14.70
N THR A 44 3.54 -5.05 -14.87
CA THR A 44 2.44 -4.69 -13.97
C THR A 44 2.19 -5.86 -13.04
N ILE A 45 2.27 -5.59 -11.74
CA ILE A 45 2.02 -6.55 -10.68
C ILE A 45 0.76 -6.14 -9.93
N ASN A 46 -0.19 -7.08 -9.83
CA ASN A 46 -1.37 -6.97 -9.00
C ASN A 46 -1.21 -7.87 -7.78
N SER A 47 -1.38 -7.32 -6.58
CA SER A 47 -1.34 -8.07 -5.33
C SER A 47 -2.22 -7.40 -4.29
N GLU A 48 -2.89 -8.20 -3.47
CA GLU A 48 -3.42 -7.72 -2.20
C GLU A 48 -2.24 -7.34 -1.30
N VAL A 49 -2.37 -6.23 -0.56
CA VAL A 49 -1.44 -5.86 0.50
C VAL A 49 -2.20 -5.71 1.80
N SER A 50 -1.57 -6.09 2.90
CA SER A 50 -2.16 -5.97 4.22
C SER A 50 -1.18 -5.44 5.26
N ALA A 51 -1.74 -4.85 6.31
CA ALA A 51 -1.04 -4.51 7.54
C ALA A 51 -1.97 -4.74 8.72
N THR A 52 -1.42 -5.19 9.84
CA THR A 52 -2.17 -5.37 11.09
C THR A 52 -1.50 -4.59 12.21
N GLY A 53 -2.28 -4.27 13.25
CA GLY A 53 -1.75 -3.66 14.46
C GLY A 53 -2.73 -3.73 15.60
N SER A 54 -2.19 -3.85 16.81
CA SER A 54 -2.94 -3.85 18.07
C SER A 54 -2.63 -2.57 18.83
N PHE A 55 -3.65 -1.83 19.25
CA PHE A 55 -3.49 -0.55 19.94
C PHE A 55 -4.34 -0.51 21.20
N GLU A 56 -3.74 -0.07 22.30
CA GLU A 56 -4.45 0.17 23.56
C GLU A 56 -5.40 1.37 23.42
N ALA A 57 -6.69 1.15 23.68
CA ALA A 57 -7.67 2.22 23.77
C ALA A 57 -7.45 3.03 25.06
N LYS A 58 -7.25 4.34 24.91
CA LYS A 58 -7.02 5.27 26.03
C LYS A 58 -8.18 6.24 26.15
N ASN A 59 -8.96 6.09 27.22
CA ASN A 59 -10.20 6.83 27.44
C ASN A 59 -11.22 6.60 26.29
N GLY A 60 -11.42 5.33 25.93
CA GLY A 60 -12.38 4.92 24.90
C GLY A 60 -12.02 5.37 23.48
N ARG A 61 -10.73 5.47 23.18
CA ARG A 61 -10.22 6.04 21.93
C ARG A 61 -8.91 5.42 21.49
N VAL A 62 -8.79 5.17 20.18
CA VAL A 62 -7.53 4.84 19.50
C VAL A 62 -7.21 5.92 18.46
N ARG A 63 -5.98 6.44 18.50
CA ARG A 63 -5.40 7.28 17.45
C ARG A 63 -4.12 6.63 16.97
N ALA A 64 -4.15 6.08 15.76
CA ALA A 64 -3.06 5.26 15.27
C ALA A 64 -2.91 5.39 13.76
N SER A 65 -1.94 4.65 13.21
CA SER A 65 -1.77 4.52 11.78
C SER A 65 -1.29 3.13 11.44
N LEU A 66 -1.77 2.60 10.32
CA LEU A 66 -1.26 1.37 9.71
C LEU A 66 -0.61 1.69 8.37
N THR A 67 0.49 1.01 8.08
CA THR A 67 1.23 1.19 6.83
C THR A 67 1.37 -0.15 6.11
N THR A 68 0.85 -0.22 4.89
CA THR A 68 1.04 -1.35 3.98
C THR A 68 2.17 -1.06 3.00
N GLY A 69 2.83 -2.11 2.52
CA GLY A 69 3.87 -2.02 1.50
C GLY A 69 3.35 -1.77 0.08
N THR A 70 4.26 -1.83 -0.88
CA THR A 70 3.94 -1.99 -2.31
C THR A 70 4.14 -3.45 -2.70
N PRO A 71 3.47 -3.96 -3.74
CA PRO A 71 3.81 -5.25 -4.34
C PRO A 71 5.32 -5.34 -4.66
N SER A 72 5.87 -6.55 -4.55
CA SER A 72 7.26 -6.83 -4.97
C SER A 72 7.34 -6.92 -6.50
N ALA A 73 8.48 -6.51 -7.08
CA ALA A 73 8.78 -6.76 -8.49
C ALA A 73 8.98 -8.25 -8.80
N GLY A 74 9.07 -9.11 -7.77
CA GLY A 74 9.28 -10.55 -7.93
C GLY A 74 10.57 -10.85 -8.68
N GLY A 75 10.46 -11.58 -9.79
CA GLY A 75 11.57 -11.94 -10.66
C GLY A 75 11.91 -10.90 -11.74
N PHE A 76 11.16 -9.80 -11.82
CA PHE A 76 11.39 -8.78 -12.84
C PHE A 76 12.76 -8.13 -12.65
N ALA A 77 13.59 -8.17 -13.70
CA ALA A 77 14.94 -7.64 -13.66
C ALA A 77 15.27 -6.92 -14.96
N CYS A 78 16.07 -5.87 -14.84
CA CYS A 78 16.44 -5.05 -15.98
C CYS A 78 17.70 -5.56 -16.68
N PRO A 79 17.77 -5.46 -18.02
CA PRO A 79 19.01 -5.70 -18.75
C PRO A 79 20.17 -4.81 -18.27
N ARG A 80 21.40 -5.23 -18.55
CA ARG A 80 22.61 -4.44 -18.23
C ARG A 80 22.51 -3.02 -18.79
N GLY A 81 22.89 -2.04 -17.98
CA GLY A 81 22.81 -0.61 -18.34
C GLY A 81 21.48 0.07 -18.00
N GLN A 82 20.55 -0.65 -17.37
CA GLN A 82 19.28 -0.11 -16.89
C GLN A 82 19.09 -0.38 -15.40
N ARG A 83 18.25 0.42 -14.75
CA ARG A 83 17.84 0.28 -13.35
C ARG A 83 16.35 -0.03 -13.26
N LEU A 84 16.01 -1.00 -12.42
CA LEU A 84 14.64 -1.29 -12.02
C LEU A 84 14.10 -0.19 -11.11
N VAL A 85 12.92 0.32 -11.43
CA VAL A 85 12.20 1.31 -10.61
C VAL A 85 10.74 0.91 -10.45
N LEU A 86 10.14 1.32 -9.33
CA LEU A 86 8.68 1.42 -9.21
C LEU A 86 8.24 2.69 -9.95
N ALA A 87 7.58 2.53 -11.09
CA ALA A 87 7.15 3.61 -11.96
C ALA A 87 5.86 4.25 -11.45
N SER A 88 4.87 3.43 -11.07
CA SER A 88 3.65 3.91 -10.42
C SER A 88 3.06 2.85 -9.50
N VAL A 89 2.24 3.28 -8.54
CA VAL A 89 1.43 2.39 -7.71
C VAL A 89 0.04 2.99 -7.54
N THR A 90 -0.98 2.14 -7.60
CA THR A 90 -2.38 2.46 -7.34
C THR A 90 -2.91 1.49 -6.29
N TYR A 91 -3.65 2.01 -5.33
CA TYR A 91 -4.36 1.25 -4.30
C TYR A 91 -5.86 1.48 -4.45
N THR A 92 -6.62 0.40 -4.60
CA THR A 92 -8.10 0.38 -4.62
C THR A 92 -8.63 -0.51 -3.51
N ASP A 93 -9.94 -0.47 -3.31
CA ASP A 93 -10.65 -1.35 -2.38
C ASP A 93 -10.03 -1.36 -0.97
N ILE A 94 -9.58 -0.17 -0.54
CA ILE A 94 -8.89 0.00 0.72
C ILE A 94 -9.90 -0.13 1.85
N LEU A 95 -9.68 -1.10 2.74
CA LEU A 95 -10.57 -1.40 3.86
C LEU A 95 -9.76 -1.39 5.15
N LEU A 96 -10.16 -0.53 6.10
CA LEU A 96 -9.70 -0.58 7.48
C LEU A 96 -10.77 -1.25 8.32
N THR A 97 -10.41 -2.32 9.02
CA THR A 97 -11.30 -3.11 9.87
C THR A 97 -10.76 -3.14 11.29
N ASP A 98 -11.56 -2.68 12.25
CA ASP A 98 -11.47 -3.11 13.64
C ASP A 98 -11.98 -4.55 13.71
N THR A 99 -11.06 -5.49 13.90
CA THR A 99 -11.34 -6.91 13.99
C THR A 99 -11.80 -7.35 15.38
N THR A 100 -11.59 -6.54 16.42
CA THR A 100 -12.11 -6.79 17.77
C THR A 100 -13.62 -6.55 17.81
N ASN A 101 -14.09 -5.48 17.17
CA ASN A 101 -15.50 -5.07 17.19
C ASN A 101 -16.26 -5.38 15.90
N GLY A 102 -15.58 -5.84 14.85
CA GLY A 102 -16.21 -6.18 13.57
C GLY A 102 -16.72 -4.98 12.78
N VAL A 103 -16.08 -3.81 12.95
CA VAL A 103 -16.45 -2.56 12.28
C VAL A 103 -15.42 -2.25 11.21
N SER A 104 -15.91 -1.88 10.02
CA SER A 104 -15.04 -1.52 8.90
C SER A 104 -15.40 -0.17 8.30
N THR A 105 -14.41 0.48 7.72
CA THR A 105 -14.58 1.70 6.93
C THR A 105 -13.75 1.64 5.66
N SER A 106 -14.34 2.09 4.55
CA SER A 106 -13.63 2.20 3.28
C SER A 106 -12.82 3.49 3.24
N VAL A 107 -11.62 3.40 2.67
CA VAL A 107 -10.76 4.55 2.44
C VAL A 107 -10.73 4.83 0.93
N PRO A 108 -10.83 6.09 0.48
CA PRO A 108 -10.73 6.41 -0.93
C PRO A 108 -9.42 5.90 -1.55
N GLY A 109 -9.52 5.36 -2.76
CA GLY A 109 -8.36 4.91 -3.54
C GLY A 109 -7.33 6.03 -3.75
N THR A 110 -6.07 5.65 -3.91
CA THR A 110 -4.97 6.59 -4.08
C THR A 110 -3.92 6.04 -5.03
N SER A 111 -3.23 6.93 -5.74
CA SER A 111 -2.16 6.55 -6.66
C SER A 111 -0.99 7.52 -6.60
N ARG A 112 0.17 7.03 -7.02
CA ARG A 112 1.37 7.83 -7.16
C ARG A 112 2.19 7.36 -8.35
N THR A 113 2.54 8.30 -9.23
CA THR A 113 3.49 8.10 -10.32
C THR A 113 4.83 8.71 -9.94
N PHE A 114 5.89 7.91 -10.02
CA PHE A 114 7.28 8.31 -9.77
C PHE A 114 8.04 8.54 -11.08
N PHE A 115 7.74 7.74 -12.09
CA PHE A 115 8.32 7.84 -13.42
C PHE A 115 7.19 7.78 -14.45
N ALA A 116 7.14 8.77 -15.34
CA ALA A 116 6.29 8.69 -16.53
C ALA A 116 6.91 7.65 -17.46
N VAL A 117 6.27 6.49 -17.51
CA VAL A 117 6.71 5.39 -18.36
C VAL A 117 5.59 5.05 -19.31
#